data_AF-Q97WA0-F1
#
_entry.id   AF-Q97WA0-F1
#
_cell.length_a   1.000
_cell.length_b   1.000
_cell.length_c   1.000
_cell.angle_alpha   90.00
_cell.angle_beta   90.00
_cell.angle_gamma   90.00
#
_symmetry.space_group_name_H-M   'P 1'
#
loop_
_entity.id
_entity.type
_entity.pdbx_description
1 polymer ?
#
loop_
_entity_poly.entity_id
_entity_poly.type
_entity_poly.pdbx_seq_one_letter_code
_entity_poly.pdbx_strand_id
1 'polypeptide(L)'
;MIFVINNSLYVILYISFNNFSASNLKVYKTYCITLMSVIEKFVKNIEKLNDNEEVIMLENLWIKKITNFPINLQVIEEEDGEKLHLFVLKGAEAILLHKPTNIFLYITNLTSVELETLRYITIKKKCEEADEDFVSLAYEYISFKNKAKIGIRG
;
A
#
# COMPACT_ATOMS: atom_id res chain seq x y z
N MET A 1 -37.76 6.18 -28.00
CA MET A 1 -37.29 6.51 -26.64
C MET A 1 -35.78 6.28 -26.63
N ILE A 2 -35.01 7.36 -26.70
CA ILE A 2 -33.56 7.31 -26.90
C ILE A 2 -32.91 7.29 -25.50
N PHE A 3 -32.22 6.22 -25.16
CA PHE A 3 -31.26 6.22 -24.06
C PHE A 3 -29.88 6.55 -24.64
N VAL A 4 -29.45 7.78 -24.43
CA VAL A 4 -28.04 8.17 -24.58
C VAL A 4 -27.33 7.73 -23.31
N ILE A 5 -26.54 6.67 -23.39
CA ILE A 5 -25.57 6.32 -22.35
C ILE A 5 -24.19 6.57 -22.95
N ASN A 6 -23.49 7.54 -22.36
CA ASN A 6 -22.21 8.06 -22.78
C ASN A 6 -21.14 6.97 -22.70
N ASN A 7 -20.68 6.51 -23.85
CA ASN A 7 -19.91 5.26 -24.03
C ASN A 7 -18.38 5.50 -24.09
N SER A 8 -17.87 6.56 -23.46
CA SER A 8 -16.46 6.98 -23.66
C SER A 8 -15.42 6.21 -22.84
N LEU A 9 -15.81 5.43 -21.82
CA LEU A 9 -14.87 4.66 -20.99
C LEU A 9 -14.69 3.21 -21.44
N TYR A 10 -15.66 2.62 -22.12
CA TYR A 10 -15.56 1.23 -22.61
C TYR A 10 -14.67 1.09 -23.85
N VAL A 11 -14.52 2.14 -24.64
CA VAL A 11 -13.76 2.09 -25.90
C VAL A 11 -12.25 2.11 -25.66
N ILE A 12 -11.76 2.72 -24.58
CA ILE A 12 -10.32 2.74 -24.25
C ILE A 12 -9.86 1.38 -23.69
N LEU A 13 -10.75 0.64 -23.00
CA LEU A 13 -10.44 -0.70 -22.52
C LEU A 13 -10.44 -1.76 -23.62
N TYR A 14 -11.20 -1.59 -24.71
CA TYR A 14 -11.31 -2.63 -25.74
C TYR A 14 -10.19 -2.61 -26.79
N ILE A 15 -9.55 -1.46 -27.02
CA ILE A 15 -8.57 -1.31 -28.13
C ILE A 15 -7.17 -1.85 -27.78
N SER A 16 -6.87 -2.09 -26.50
CA SER A 16 -5.56 -2.66 -26.10
C SER A 16 -5.52 -4.19 -25.98
N PHE A 17 -6.66 -4.87 -26.15
CA PHE A 17 -6.78 -6.32 -25.90
C PHE A 17 -6.34 -7.21 -27.07
N ASN A 18 -6.25 -6.68 -28.29
CA ASN A 18 -6.04 -7.54 -29.47
C ASN A 18 -4.59 -7.99 -29.70
N ASN A 19 -3.64 -7.59 -28.84
CA ASN A 19 -2.23 -7.99 -28.96
C ASN A 19 -1.62 -8.61 -27.69
N PHE A 20 -2.43 -8.99 -26.68
CA PHE A 20 -1.91 -9.55 -25.44
C PHE A 20 -2.03 -11.08 -25.41
N SER A 21 -0.90 -11.78 -25.27
CA SER A 21 -0.87 -13.23 -25.11
C SER A 21 -1.62 -13.67 -23.85
N ALA A 22 -2.26 -14.84 -23.90
CA ALA A 22 -3.01 -15.42 -22.78
C ALA A 22 -2.15 -15.63 -21.50
N SER A 23 -0.82 -15.75 -21.64
CA SER A 23 0.12 -15.81 -20.52
C SER A 23 0.20 -14.49 -19.75
N ASN A 24 0.23 -13.35 -20.45
CA ASN A 24 0.29 -12.03 -19.84
C ASN A 24 -1.01 -11.66 -19.12
N LEU A 25 -2.17 -12.09 -19.67
CA LEU A 25 -3.48 -11.93 -19.05
C LEU A 25 -3.62 -12.70 -17.72
N LYS A 26 -3.03 -13.91 -17.63
CA LYS A 26 -3.06 -14.72 -16.41
C LYS A 26 -2.20 -14.09 -15.32
N VAL A 27 -1.01 -13.61 -15.66
CA VAL A 27 -0.13 -12.87 -14.74
C VAL A 27 -0.78 -11.57 -14.27
N TYR A 28 -1.39 -10.79 -15.18
CA TYR A 28 -2.11 -9.57 -14.81
C TYR A 28 -3.29 -9.85 -13.87
N LYS A 29 -4.06 -10.90 -14.15
CA LYS A 29 -5.21 -11.28 -13.31
C LYS A 29 -4.76 -11.76 -11.94
N THR A 30 -3.71 -12.58 -11.84
CA THR A 30 -3.12 -12.98 -10.56
C THR A 30 -2.53 -11.80 -9.79
N TYR A 31 -1.89 -10.86 -10.49
CA TYR A 31 -1.32 -9.64 -9.92
C TYR A 31 -2.41 -8.70 -9.38
N CYS A 32 -3.51 -8.49 -10.13
CA CYS A 32 -4.66 -7.72 -9.66
C CYS A 32 -5.35 -8.38 -8.45
N ILE A 33 -5.45 -9.72 -8.42
CA ILE A 33 -6.01 -10.47 -7.28
C ILE A 33 -5.11 -10.34 -6.03
N THR A 34 -3.79 -10.35 -6.19
CA THR A 34 -2.85 -10.13 -5.08
C THR A 34 -2.77 -8.66 -4.66
N LEU A 35 -3.00 -7.71 -5.57
CA LEU A 35 -3.12 -6.28 -5.27
C LEU A 35 -4.37 -5.95 -4.46
N MET A 36 -5.55 -6.43 -4.89
CA MET A 36 -6.81 -6.23 -4.17
C MET A 36 -6.75 -6.85 -2.75
N SER A 37 -5.97 -7.91 -2.58
CA SER A 37 -5.67 -8.51 -1.27
C SER A 37 -4.96 -7.57 -0.29
N VAL A 38 -4.23 -6.53 -0.72
CA VAL A 38 -3.46 -5.68 0.21
C VAL A 38 -4.39 -4.79 1.02
N ILE A 39 -5.32 -4.11 0.35
CA ILE A 39 -6.26 -3.19 0.98
C ILE A 39 -7.24 -3.95 1.85
N GLU A 40 -7.78 -5.07 1.35
CA GLU A 40 -8.67 -5.91 2.14
C GLU A 40 -7.99 -6.41 3.44
N LYS A 41 -6.74 -6.87 3.36
CA LYS A 41 -5.99 -7.29 4.55
C LYS A 41 -5.68 -6.11 5.49
N PHE A 42 -5.42 -4.92 4.95
CA PHE A 42 -5.17 -3.73 5.74
C PHE A 42 -6.40 -3.37 6.59
N VAL A 43 -7.57 -3.25 5.96
CA VAL A 43 -8.84 -2.89 6.62
C VAL A 43 -9.25 -3.98 7.63
N LYS A 44 -9.25 -5.25 7.22
CA LYS A 44 -9.77 -6.33 8.07
C LYS A 44 -8.82 -6.73 9.20
N ASN A 45 -7.50 -6.70 8.96
CA ASN A 45 -6.53 -7.28 9.90
C ASN A 45 -5.71 -6.24 10.66
N ILE A 46 -5.63 -4.98 10.22
CA ILE A 46 -4.95 -3.91 10.95
C ILE A 46 -5.97 -2.92 11.51
N GLU A 47 -6.85 -2.35 10.66
CA GLU A 47 -7.92 -1.45 11.15
C GLU A 47 -9.01 -2.19 11.93
N LYS A 48 -9.09 -3.53 11.77
CA LYS A 48 -10.09 -4.40 12.40
C LYS A 48 -11.53 -4.00 12.04
N LEU A 49 -11.72 -3.41 10.86
CA LEU A 49 -13.04 -3.07 10.31
C LEU A 49 -13.58 -4.20 9.44
N ASN A 50 -14.83 -4.60 9.66
CA ASN A 50 -15.56 -5.55 8.82
C ASN A 50 -16.51 -4.82 7.87
N ASP A 51 -16.02 -3.77 7.21
CA ASP A 51 -16.79 -2.94 6.29
C ASP A 51 -16.29 -3.12 4.84
N ASN A 52 -17.11 -3.76 4.01
CA ASN A 52 -16.77 -3.97 2.60
C ASN A 52 -16.91 -2.68 1.77
N GLU A 53 -17.72 -1.71 2.20
CA GLU A 53 -17.83 -0.42 1.51
C GLU A 53 -16.54 0.38 1.68
N GLU A 54 -15.96 0.36 2.88
CA GLU A 54 -14.65 0.96 3.17
C GLU A 54 -13.54 0.32 2.31
N VAL A 55 -13.52 -1.03 2.22
CA VAL A 55 -12.57 -1.74 1.35
C VAL A 55 -12.67 -1.26 -0.09
N ILE A 56 -13.88 -1.20 -0.66
CA ILE A 56 -14.10 -0.76 -2.04
C ILE A 56 -13.68 0.71 -2.23
N MET A 57 -13.98 1.57 -1.26
CA MET A 57 -13.58 2.97 -1.30
C MET A 57 -12.06 3.12 -1.32
N LEU A 58 -11.37 2.47 -0.36
CA LEU A 58 -9.91 2.52 -0.27
C LEU A 58 -9.23 1.86 -1.46
N GLU A 59 -9.77 0.77 -2.00
CA GLU A 59 -9.28 0.17 -3.23
C GLU A 59 -9.31 1.20 -4.36
N ASN A 60 -10.43 1.91 -4.55
CA ASN A 60 -10.52 2.93 -5.60
C ASN A 60 -9.53 4.08 -5.38
N LEU A 61 -9.33 4.52 -4.13
CA LEU A 61 -8.42 5.61 -3.80
C LEU A 61 -6.94 5.20 -3.95
N TRP A 62 -6.58 3.98 -3.55
CA TRP A 62 -5.20 3.54 -3.41
C TRP A 62 -4.76 2.56 -4.49
N ILE A 63 -5.59 2.18 -5.47
CA ILE A 63 -5.20 1.20 -6.51
C ILE A 63 -3.90 1.55 -7.24
N LYS A 64 -3.65 2.85 -7.49
CA LYS A 64 -2.41 3.34 -8.12
C LYS A 64 -1.23 3.47 -7.16
N LYS A 65 -1.46 3.21 -5.87
CA LYS A 65 -0.51 3.29 -4.76
C LYS A 65 -0.06 1.92 -4.27
N ILE A 66 -0.61 0.84 -4.81
CA ILE A 66 -0.16 -0.50 -4.44
C ILE A 66 1.16 -0.82 -5.13
N THR A 67 2.08 -1.46 -4.40
CA THR A 67 3.41 -1.82 -4.88
C THR A 67 3.89 -3.14 -4.28
N ASN A 68 4.94 -3.71 -4.86
CA ASN A 68 5.59 -4.90 -4.31
C ASN A 68 6.76 -4.51 -3.44
N PHE A 69 7.14 -5.40 -2.52
CA PHE A 69 8.33 -5.20 -1.71
C PHE A 69 9.56 -5.12 -2.62
N PRO A 70 10.38 -4.05 -2.54
CA PRO A 70 11.54 -3.92 -3.40
C PRO A 70 12.55 -5.04 -3.13
N ILE A 71 13.03 -5.70 -4.19
CA ILE A 71 13.93 -6.87 -4.08
C ILE A 71 15.35 -6.45 -3.66
N ASN A 72 15.78 -5.25 -4.05
CA ASN A 72 17.12 -4.73 -3.77
C ASN A 72 17.03 -3.52 -2.81
N LEU A 73 16.80 -3.80 -1.53
CA LEU A 73 16.84 -2.75 -0.52
C LEU A 73 18.29 -2.33 -0.25
N GLN A 74 18.61 -1.07 -0.54
CA GLN A 74 19.84 -0.44 -0.07
C GLN A 74 19.61 0.10 1.35
N VAL A 75 19.47 -0.82 2.29
CA VAL A 75 19.25 -0.49 3.71
C VAL A 75 20.53 0.12 4.29
N ILE A 76 20.38 1.28 4.91
CA ILE A 76 21.46 1.97 5.63
C ILE A 76 21.33 1.66 7.13
N GLU A 77 20.11 1.68 7.64
CA GLU A 77 19.80 1.48 9.05
C GLU A 77 18.47 0.74 9.20
N GLU A 78 18.30 0.03 10.32
CA GLU A 78 17.08 -0.67 10.67
C GLU A 78 16.72 -0.36 12.12
N GLU A 79 15.42 -0.19 12.38
CA GLU A 79 14.87 -0.14 13.73
C GLU A 79 13.82 -1.23 13.89
N ASP A 80 14.01 -2.11 14.86
CA ASP A 80 13.07 -3.20 15.13
C ASP A 80 12.26 -2.90 16.40
N GLY A 81 10.96 -2.70 16.20
CA GLY A 81 9.96 -2.53 17.25
C GLY A 81 9.32 -3.85 17.66
N GLU A 82 8.23 -3.82 18.41
CA GLU A 82 7.47 -5.04 18.73
C GLU A 82 6.66 -5.53 17.53
N LYS A 83 5.82 -4.66 16.96
CA LYS A 83 4.97 -4.95 15.78
C LYS A 83 5.44 -4.27 14.51
N LEU A 84 6.20 -3.19 14.63
CA LEU A 84 6.69 -2.42 13.50
C LEU A 84 8.18 -2.70 13.28
N HIS A 85 8.60 -2.64 12.04
CA HIS A 85 10.00 -2.72 11.65
C HIS A 85 10.26 -1.67 10.58
N LEU A 86 11.24 -0.80 10.81
CA LEU A 86 11.58 0.30 9.91
C LEU A 86 12.90 0.01 9.23
N PHE A 87 12.88 -0.04 7.90
CA PHE A 87 14.08 -0.05 7.06
C PHE A 87 14.33 1.35 6.54
N VAL A 88 15.46 1.97 6.90
CA VAL A 88 15.88 3.26 6.36
C VAL A 88 16.75 3.00 5.14
N LEU A 89 16.35 3.59 4.00
CA LEU A 89 16.99 3.36 2.71
C LEU A 89 17.78 4.57 2.26
N LYS A 90 18.73 4.34 1.36
CA LYS A 90 19.43 5.43 0.67
C LYS A 90 18.46 6.27 -0.16
N GLY A 91 18.58 7.60 -0.07
CA GLY A 91 17.80 8.54 -0.90
C GLY A 91 16.58 9.16 -0.22
N ALA A 92 16.59 9.27 1.12
CA ALA A 92 15.45 9.81 1.91
C ALA A 92 14.17 8.98 1.74
N GLU A 93 14.33 7.66 1.74
CA GLU A 93 13.25 6.69 1.62
C GLU A 93 13.27 5.76 2.83
N ALA A 94 12.10 5.22 3.17
CA ALA A 94 12.01 4.19 4.21
C ALA A 94 10.88 3.21 3.91
N ILE A 95 10.99 2.02 4.50
CA ILE A 95 9.91 1.04 4.53
C ILE A 95 9.50 0.82 5.98
N LEU A 96 8.24 1.11 6.30
CA LEU A 96 7.64 0.74 7.56
C LEU A 96 6.83 -0.54 7.36
N LEU A 97 7.25 -1.64 7.98
CA LEU A 97 6.63 -2.95 7.90
C LEU A 97 5.82 -3.23 9.16
N HIS A 98 4.53 -3.53 9.00
CA HIS A 98 3.69 -4.10 10.04
C HIS A 98 3.89 -5.63 10.07
N LYS A 99 4.72 -6.10 11.00
CA LYS A 99 5.17 -7.49 11.10
C LYS A 99 4.02 -8.51 11.19
N PRO A 100 2.95 -8.28 11.98
CA PRO A 100 1.88 -9.28 12.11
C PRO A 100 1.14 -9.60 10.80
N THR A 101 1.04 -8.63 9.88
CA THR A 101 0.29 -8.81 8.61
C THR A 101 1.18 -8.81 7.37
N ASN A 102 2.48 -8.56 7.54
CA ASN A 102 3.45 -8.34 6.46
C ASN A 102 3.10 -7.18 5.51
N ILE A 103 2.16 -6.31 5.88
CA ILE A 103 1.84 -5.12 5.10
C ILE A 103 2.90 -4.07 5.36
N PHE A 104 3.35 -3.38 4.32
CA PHE A 104 4.34 -2.33 4.44
C PHE A 104 3.92 -1.06 3.73
N LEU A 105 4.44 0.06 4.23
CA LEU A 105 4.42 1.37 3.59
C LEU A 105 5.82 1.66 3.07
N TYR A 106 5.93 1.88 1.76
CA TYR A 106 7.15 2.43 1.15
C TYR A 106 6.99 3.93 1.00
N ILE A 107 7.77 4.68 1.78
CA ILE A 107 7.65 6.14 1.93
C ILE A 107 8.86 6.79 1.27
N THR A 108 8.62 7.80 0.44
CA THR A 108 9.65 8.52 -0.33
C THR A 108 9.70 9.98 0.08
N ASN A 109 10.83 10.64 -0.17
CA ASN A 109 11.03 12.07 0.13
C ASN A 109 10.77 12.43 1.60
N LEU A 110 11.33 11.63 2.52
CA LEU A 110 11.26 11.87 3.95
C LEU A 110 12.15 13.05 4.35
N THR A 111 11.59 13.96 5.12
CA THR A 111 12.38 14.94 5.87
C THR A 111 13.03 14.28 7.09
N SER A 112 14.06 14.90 7.64
CA SER A 112 14.71 14.41 8.87
C SER A 112 13.72 14.27 10.03
N VAL A 113 12.77 15.19 10.17
CA VAL A 113 11.74 15.15 11.23
C VAL A 113 10.77 14.00 11.02
N GLU A 114 10.35 13.73 9.77
CA GLU A 114 9.50 12.59 9.45
C GLU A 114 10.22 11.27 9.74
N LEU A 115 11.50 11.16 9.40
CA LEU A 115 12.31 9.97 9.69
C LEU A 115 12.44 9.71 11.20
N GLU A 116 12.79 10.73 12.00
CA GLU A 116 12.89 10.56 13.46
C GLU A 116 11.53 10.20 14.09
N THR A 117 10.43 10.76 13.58
CA THR A 117 9.08 10.40 14.02
C THR A 117 8.80 8.92 13.76
N LEU A 118 9.14 8.42 12.56
CA LEU A 118 8.99 7.00 12.22
C LEU A 118 9.83 6.10 13.12
N ARG A 119 11.07 6.47 13.42
CA ARG A 119 11.93 5.73 14.36
C ARG A 119 11.31 5.69 15.76
N TYR A 120 10.85 6.84 16.26
CA TYR A 120 10.22 6.93 17.57
C TYR A 120 8.99 6.02 17.68
N ILE A 121 8.07 6.11 16.71
CA ILE A 121 6.85 5.28 16.68
C ILE A 121 7.23 3.80 16.65
N THR A 122 8.18 3.42 15.78
CA THR A 122 8.61 2.02 15.61
C THR A 122 9.10 1.43 16.94
N ILE A 123 9.95 2.15 17.68
CA ILE A 123 10.60 1.62 18.89
C ILE A 123 9.70 1.71 20.12
N LYS A 124 8.94 2.80 20.26
CA LYS A 124 8.23 3.10 21.52
C LYS A 124 6.84 2.50 21.61
N LYS A 125 6.17 2.30 20.48
CA LYS A 125 4.77 1.91 20.44
C LYS A 125 4.63 0.39 20.44
N LYS A 126 3.66 -0.09 21.21
CA LYS A 126 3.45 -1.53 21.47
C LYS A 126 1.99 -1.89 21.27
N CYS A 127 1.73 -3.18 21.07
CA CYS A 127 0.38 -3.74 21.04
C CYS A 127 -0.57 -2.95 20.11
N GLU A 128 -1.73 -2.51 20.60
CA GLU A 128 -2.76 -1.85 19.80
C GLU A 128 -2.37 -0.45 19.34
N GLU A 129 -1.59 0.29 20.13
CA GLU A 129 -1.11 1.63 19.75
C GLU A 129 -0.26 1.57 18.47
N ALA A 130 0.53 0.51 18.29
CA ALA A 130 1.31 0.33 17.08
C ALA A 130 0.46 0.04 15.83
N ASP A 131 -0.70 -0.61 15.99
CA ASP A 131 -1.63 -0.84 14.88
C ASP A 131 -2.30 0.48 14.49
N GLU A 132 -2.80 1.23 15.47
CA GLU A 132 -3.44 2.54 15.27
C GLU A 132 -2.50 3.57 14.64
N ASP A 133 -1.26 3.63 15.12
CA ASP A 133 -0.22 4.50 14.54
C ASP A 133 0.10 4.07 13.10
N PHE A 134 0.19 2.77 12.81
CA PHE A 134 0.42 2.31 11.44
C PHE A 134 -0.72 2.70 10.49
N VAL A 135 -1.97 2.56 10.93
CA VAL A 135 -3.16 2.98 10.17
C VAL A 135 -3.12 4.49 9.91
N SER A 136 -2.87 5.28 10.96
CA SER A 136 -2.78 6.74 10.87
C SER A 136 -1.71 7.18 9.88
N LEU A 137 -0.53 6.55 9.94
CA LEU A 137 0.58 6.80 9.02
C LEU A 137 0.23 6.38 7.58
N ALA A 138 -0.51 5.29 7.39
CA ALA A 138 -0.96 4.88 6.06
C ALA A 138 -1.84 5.96 5.41
N TYR A 139 -2.84 6.47 6.13
CA TYR A 139 -3.67 7.58 5.63
C TYR A 139 -2.85 8.84 5.40
N GLU A 140 -2.01 9.23 6.36
CA GLU A 140 -1.19 10.43 6.27
C GLU A 140 -0.28 10.40 5.04
N TYR A 141 0.48 9.33 4.86
CA TYR A 141 1.49 9.27 3.82
C TYR A 141 0.93 8.88 2.45
N ILE A 142 -0.11 8.04 2.38
CA ILE A 142 -0.72 7.64 1.10
C ILE A 142 -1.71 8.70 0.62
N SER A 143 -2.66 9.11 1.46
CA SER A 143 -3.78 9.97 1.03
C SER A 143 -3.43 11.47 1.13
N PHE A 144 -2.91 11.92 2.26
CA PHE A 144 -2.73 13.36 2.50
C PHE A 144 -1.43 13.90 1.89
N LYS A 145 -0.30 13.27 2.21
CA LYS A 145 1.03 13.69 1.71
C LYS A 145 1.34 13.14 0.34
N ASN A 146 0.67 12.07 -0.08
CA ASN A 146 0.88 11.42 -1.39
C ASN A 146 2.34 10.95 -1.61
N LYS A 147 3.03 10.58 -0.53
CA LYS A 147 4.45 10.21 -0.48
C LYS A 147 4.68 8.71 -0.31
N ALA A 148 3.64 7.93 -0.05
CA ALA A 148 3.75 6.49 0.19
C ALA A 148 3.00 5.63 -0.83
N LYS A 149 3.46 4.38 -0.88
CA LYS A 149 2.82 3.24 -1.52
C LYS A 149 2.65 2.12 -0.50
N ILE A 150 1.62 1.29 -0.67
CA ILE A 150 1.33 0.15 0.22
C ILE A 150 1.59 -1.17 -0.50
N GLY A 151 2.02 -2.18 0.23
CA GLY A 151 2.20 -3.52 -0.33
C GLY A 151 2.21 -4.62 0.72
N ILE A 152 2.40 -5.86 0.27
CA ILE A 152 2.65 -7.01 1.14
C ILE A 152 4.05 -7.55 0.88
N ARG A 153 4.79 -7.84 1.95
CA ARG A 153 6.01 -8.63 1.90
C ARG A 153 5.63 -10.11 1.84
N GLY A 154 5.89 -10.73 0.68
CA GLY A 154 5.71 -12.16 0.44
C GLY A 154 6.82 -13.01 1.05
#